data_AF-A0A518KCQ6-F1
#
_entry.id   AF-A0A518KCQ6-F1
#
_cell.length_a   1.000
_cell.length_b   1.000
_cell.length_c   1.000
_cell.angle_alpha   90.00
_cell.angle_beta   90.00
_cell.angle_gamma   90.00
#
_symmetry.space_group_name_H-M   'P 1'
#
loop_
_entity.id
_entity.type
_entity.pdbx_description
1 polymer ?
#
loop_
_entity_poly.entity_id
_entity_poly.type
_entity_poly.pdbx_seq_one_letter_code
_entity_poly.pdbx_strand_id
1 'polypeptide(L)'
;MPPSACRNVGEPSVRARGSEGYVFSHDNASAVDGPGLRYVVWLMGCIMRCQYCHNPDSWQIQRDNQRHSVKNVLADVERYGTFLRAAGGGFTVSGGEPLVQAPFAMNLLRGARRLGLHTALDTNGYLGARLDNDELADIDLVLLDLKAFGEEHHRNVTGVSNRTVLEFARRLADLGRPAWVRFVLVPGLTDDEDDIRRLADFAARLTNVERLEVLPFHQMGRRKWRDLKLPYALEATPAATHDQAEATRTIFREAGCRVG
;
A
#
# COMPACT_ATOMS: atom_id res chain seq x y z
N MET A 1 -8.07 17.98 -37.05
CA MET A 1 -9.01 16.85 -36.97
C MET A 1 -8.69 16.06 -35.71
N PRO A 2 -9.55 16.09 -34.68
CA PRO A 2 -9.32 15.35 -33.44
C PRO A 2 -9.72 13.87 -33.63
N PRO A 3 -8.95 12.90 -33.12
CA PRO A 3 -9.37 11.51 -33.15
C PRO A 3 -10.44 11.23 -32.09
N SER A 4 -11.61 10.90 -32.63
CA SER A 4 -12.76 10.14 -32.09
C SER A 4 -12.92 9.97 -30.58
N ALA A 5 -14.02 10.53 -30.10
CA ALA A 5 -14.68 10.25 -28.83
C ALA A 5 -14.79 8.74 -28.51
N CYS A 6 -14.42 8.39 -27.27
CA CYS A 6 -14.79 7.12 -26.66
C CYS A 6 -16.31 6.98 -26.66
N ARG A 7 -16.81 5.89 -27.24
CA ARG A 7 -18.24 5.56 -27.27
C ARG A 7 -18.70 5.18 -25.87
N ASN A 8 -19.80 5.80 -25.44
CA ASN A 8 -20.58 5.41 -24.27
C ASN A 8 -20.97 3.92 -24.37
N VAL A 9 -20.54 3.14 -23.38
CA VAL A 9 -21.08 1.80 -23.10
C VAL A 9 -22.01 1.96 -21.90
N GLY A 10 -23.29 1.63 -22.10
CA GLY A 10 -24.42 2.03 -21.26
C GLY A 10 -24.40 1.58 -19.79
N GLU A 11 -25.04 2.41 -18.97
CA GLU A 11 -25.43 2.13 -17.59
C GLU A 11 -26.62 1.16 -17.55
N PRO A 12 -26.40 -0.08 -17.04
CA PRO A 12 -27.17 -0.58 -15.89
C PRO A 12 -26.31 -1.36 -14.86
N SER A 13 -24.97 -1.37 -14.98
CA SER A 13 -24.05 -2.34 -14.36
C SER A 13 -23.14 -1.82 -13.25
N VAL A 14 -23.25 -0.56 -12.84
CA VAL A 14 -22.44 0.08 -11.77
C VAL A 14 -22.47 -0.72 -10.46
N ARG A 15 -23.49 -1.59 -10.31
CA ARG A 15 -23.74 -2.46 -9.17
C ARG A 15 -23.44 -3.96 -9.38
N ALA A 16 -22.70 -4.34 -10.43
CA ALA A 16 -22.04 -5.66 -10.57
C ALA A 16 -20.65 -5.71 -9.87
N ARG A 17 -20.28 -4.61 -9.20
CA ARG A 17 -19.83 -4.53 -7.79
C ARG A 17 -18.59 -5.30 -7.33
N GLY A 18 -17.55 -5.52 -8.15
CA GLY A 18 -16.26 -6.03 -7.63
C GLY A 18 -16.37 -7.41 -6.95
N SER A 19 -17.20 -8.29 -7.48
CA SER A 19 -17.29 -9.69 -7.03
C SER A 19 -16.08 -10.52 -7.45
N GLU A 20 -15.31 -10.04 -8.43
CA GLU A 20 -14.08 -10.63 -8.92
C GLU A 20 -12.99 -9.55 -9.07
N GLY A 21 -11.74 -9.99 -8.97
CA GLY A 21 -10.56 -9.16 -9.14
C GLY A 21 -9.35 -9.99 -9.51
N TYR A 22 -8.24 -9.32 -9.77
CA TYR A 22 -6.98 -9.92 -10.17
C TYR A 22 -6.02 -9.94 -8.99
N VAL A 23 -5.68 -11.15 -8.54
CA VAL A 23 -4.78 -11.38 -7.41
C VAL A 23 -3.42 -11.78 -7.97
N PHE A 24 -2.38 -11.10 -7.50
CA PHE A 24 -0.99 -11.40 -7.79
C PHE A 24 -0.54 -12.66 -7.04
N SER A 25 -0.74 -12.66 -5.72
CA SER A 25 -0.39 -13.75 -4.81
C SER A 25 -1.11 -13.55 -3.47
N HIS A 26 -0.95 -14.50 -2.55
CA HIS A 26 -1.36 -14.37 -1.16
C HIS A 26 -0.33 -15.04 -0.23
N ASP A 27 -0.36 -14.66 1.05
CA ASP A 27 0.35 -15.32 2.15
C ASP A 27 -0.64 -15.50 3.30
N ASN A 28 -0.63 -16.66 3.94
CA ASN A 28 -1.59 -17.01 4.98
C ASN A 28 -1.10 -16.68 6.40
N ALA A 29 0.15 -16.25 6.58
CA ALA A 29 0.75 -15.98 7.89
C ALA A 29 1.88 -14.93 7.84
N SER A 30 1.67 -13.80 7.15
CA SER A 30 2.65 -12.70 7.14
C SER A 30 2.73 -12.00 8.50
N ALA A 31 3.95 -11.72 8.96
CA ALA A 31 4.21 -10.97 10.19
C ALA A 31 4.60 -9.50 9.95
N VAL A 32 4.64 -9.05 8.69
CA VAL A 32 5.20 -7.73 8.30
C VAL A 32 4.21 -6.83 7.53
N ASP A 33 2.97 -7.28 7.35
CA ASP A 33 1.92 -6.59 6.58
C ASP A 33 0.79 -6.05 7.48
N GLY A 34 1.13 -5.68 8.71
CA GLY A 34 0.23 -5.11 9.73
C GLY A 34 0.39 -5.77 11.10
N PRO A 35 -0.53 -5.54 12.05
CA PRO A 35 -0.45 -6.10 13.39
C PRO A 35 -0.73 -7.62 13.40
N GLY A 36 0.03 -8.35 14.21
CA GLY A 36 -0.07 -9.80 14.38
C GLY A 36 0.26 -10.59 13.11
N LEU A 37 -0.21 -11.84 13.04
CA LEU A 37 -0.09 -12.67 11.83
C LEU A 37 -1.26 -12.41 10.88
N ARG A 38 -0.98 -12.17 9.61
CA ARG A 38 -2.00 -11.72 8.65
C ARG A 38 -2.10 -12.64 7.47
N TYR A 39 -3.34 -12.92 7.07
CA TYR A 39 -3.60 -13.39 5.72
C TYR A 39 -3.58 -12.16 4.81
N VAL A 40 -2.65 -12.13 3.86
CA VAL A 40 -2.44 -11.01 2.95
C VAL A 40 -2.82 -11.42 1.55
N VAL A 41 -3.62 -10.59 0.88
CA VAL A 41 -3.90 -10.71 -0.55
C VAL A 41 -3.22 -9.56 -1.27
N TRP A 42 -2.30 -9.88 -2.18
CA TRP A 42 -1.66 -8.89 -3.04
C TRP A 42 -2.42 -8.80 -4.35
N LEU A 43 -2.98 -7.64 -4.65
CA LEU A 43 -3.72 -7.36 -5.88
C LEU A 43 -2.81 -6.89 -7.01
N MET A 44 -3.22 -7.18 -8.25
CA MET A 44 -2.59 -6.65 -9.46
C MET A 44 -2.98 -5.20 -9.73
N GLY A 45 -2.12 -4.50 -10.45
CA GLY A 45 -2.27 -3.12 -10.89
C GLY A 45 -1.62 -2.13 -9.93
N CYS A 46 -0.76 -1.26 -10.47
CA CYS A 46 -0.22 -0.11 -9.75
C CYS A 46 -0.02 1.07 -10.71
N ILE A 47 -0.41 2.27 -10.27
CA ILE A 47 -0.20 3.50 -11.05
C ILE A 47 1.20 4.09 -10.85
N MET A 48 1.91 3.71 -9.78
CA MET A 48 3.26 4.21 -9.49
C MET A 48 4.32 3.34 -10.17
N ARG A 49 5.50 3.93 -10.39
CA ARG A 49 6.71 3.26 -10.90
C ARG A 49 7.87 3.49 -9.93
N CYS A 50 7.65 3.10 -8.67
CA CYS A 50 8.66 3.25 -7.62
C CYS A 50 9.97 2.61 -8.07
N GLN A 51 11.07 3.38 -8.03
CA GLN A 51 12.38 2.89 -8.48
C GLN A 51 12.86 1.67 -7.68
N TYR A 52 12.40 1.51 -6.45
CA TYR A 52 12.69 0.38 -5.55
C TYR A 52 11.59 -0.68 -5.50
N CYS A 53 10.63 -0.68 -6.43
CA CYS A 53 9.48 -1.60 -6.36
C CYS A 53 9.94 -3.06 -6.24
N HIS A 54 9.53 -3.73 -5.17
CA HIS A 54 9.82 -5.15 -4.96
C HIS A 54 9.06 -6.02 -5.98
N ASN A 55 7.87 -5.59 -6.41
CA ASN A 55 6.97 -6.37 -7.27
C ASN A 55 6.61 -5.61 -8.57
N PRO A 56 7.57 -5.35 -9.48
CA PRO A 56 7.28 -4.69 -10.76
C PRO A 56 6.36 -5.51 -11.67
N ASP A 57 6.32 -6.83 -11.44
CA ASP A 57 5.39 -7.79 -12.05
C ASP A 57 3.93 -7.54 -11.67
N SER A 58 3.65 -6.81 -10.59
CA SER A 58 2.29 -6.43 -10.19
C SER A 58 1.75 -5.18 -10.91
N TRP A 59 2.55 -4.45 -11.69
CA TRP A 59 2.17 -3.11 -12.18
C TRP A 59 0.98 -3.08 -13.14
N GLN A 60 0.86 -4.08 -14.01
CA GLN A 60 -0.15 -4.11 -15.07
C GLN A 60 -1.07 -5.29 -14.88
N ILE A 61 -2.38 -5.04 -14.99
CA ILE A 61 -3.39 -6.10 -15.11
C ILE A 61 -3.38 -6.58 -16.55
N GLN A 62 -2.99 -7.83 -16.75
CA GLN A 62 -2.92 -8.54 -18.02
C GLN A 62 -4.06 -9.56 -18.12
N ARG A 63 -4.37 -9.98 -19.35
CA ARG A 63 -5.53 -10.85 -19.64
C ARG A 63 -5.40 -12.24 -19.02
N ASP A 64 -4.19 -12.73 -18.87
CA ASP A 64 -3.83 -14.05 -18.34
C ASP A 64 -3.58 -14.05 -16.82
N ASN A 65 -3.64 -12.89 -16.16
CA ASN A 65 -3.55 -12.82 -14.71
C ASN A 65 -4.70 -13.57 -14.04
N GLN A 66 -4.41 -14.15 -12.88
CA GLN A 66 -5.39 -14.95 -12.16
C GLN A 66 -6.55 -14.11 -11.66
N ARG A 67 -7.75 -14.44 -12.14
CA ARG A 67 -9.01 -13.86 -11.68
C ARG A 67 -9.54 -14.69 -10.52
N HIS A 68 -9.89 -14.02 -9.43
CA HIS A 68 -10.42 -14.63 -8.22
C HIS A 68 -11.73 -13.96 -7.82
N SER A 69 -12.69 -14.75 -7.36
CA SER A 69 -13.92 -14.23 -6.79
C SER A 69 -13.75 -13.92 -5.30
N VAL A 70 -14.46 -12.90 -4.80
CA VAL A 70 -14.52 -12.55 -3.37
C VAL A 70 -14.90 -13.77 -2.55
N LYS A 71 -15.87 -14.56 -3.03
CA LYS A 71 -16.32 -15.79 -2.37
C LYS A 71 -15.17 -16.79 -2.18
N ASN A 72 -14.39 -17.04 -3.23
CA ASN A 72 -13.32 -18.04 -3.17
C ASN A 72 -12.17 -17.58 -2.27
N VAL A 73 -11.79 -16.30 -2.35
CA VAL A 73 -10.75 -15.74 -1.48
C VAL A 73 -11.18 -15.81 -0.02
N LEU A 74 -12.40 -15.37 0.31
CA LEU A 74 -12.89 -15.39 1.70
C LEU A 74 -13.08 -16.80 2.25
N ALA A 75 -13.51 -17.76 1.41
CA ALA A 75 -13.59 -19.16 1.81
C ALA A 75 -12.21 -19.73 2.18
N ASP A 76 -11.14 -19.28 1.51
CA ASP A 76 -9.78 -19.64 1.89
C ASP A 76 -9.35 -18.96 3.21
N VAL A 77 -9.58 -17.65 3.33
CA VAL A 77 -9.28 -16.87 4.55
C VAL A 77 -9.95 -17.47 5.78
N GLU A 78 -11.20 -17.93 5.65
CA GLU A 78 -11.97 -18.56 6.73
C GLU A 78 -11.27 -19.78 7.33
N ARG A 79 -10.53 -20.56 6.51
CA ARG A 79 -9.77 -21.74 6.96
C ARG A 79 -8.71 -21.38 8.02
N TYR A 80 -8.20 -20.16 7.98
CA TYR A 80 -7.17 -19.66 8.89
C TYR A 80 -7.73 -18.73 9.98
N GLY A 81 -9.03 -18.37 9.92
CA GLY A 81 -9.60 -17.31 10.74
C GLY A 81 -9.41 -17.50 12.25
N THR A 82 -9.56 -18.73 12.76
CA THR A 82 -9.35 -19.03 14.18
C THR A 82 -7.91 -18.80 14.62
N PHE A 83 -6.95 -19.23 13.80
CA PHE A 83 -5.52 -19.02 14.07
C PHE A 83 -5.14 -17.53 14.01
N LEU A 84 -5.60 -16.83 12.97
CA LEU A 84 -5.33 -15.40 12.80
C LEU A 84 -5.87 -14.58 13.98
N ARG A 85 -7.10 -14.88 14.45
CA ARG A 85 -7.66 -14.22 15.65
C ARG A 85 -6.84 -14.51 16.90
N ALA A 86 -6.46 -15.77 17.12
CA ALA A 86 -5.65 -16.16 18.28
C ALA A 86 -4.26 -15.50 18.28
N ALA A 87 -3.68 -15.24 17.11
CA ALA A 87 -2.40 -14.57 16.93
C ALA A 87 -2.50 -13.02 17.01
N GLY A 88 -3.66 -12.45 17.38
CA GLY A 88 -3.88 -11.00 17.40
C GLY A 88 -3.78 -10.36 16.01
N GLY A 89 -3.98 -11.16 14.97
CA GLY A 89 -3.75 -10.83 13.58
C GLY A 89 -5.01 -10.50 12.80
N GLY A 90 -5.02 -10.80 11.50
CA GLY A 90 -6.20 -10.53 10.68
C GLY A 90 -5.98 -10.67 9.18
N PHE A 91 -6.63 -9.80 8.42
CA PHE A 91 -6.60 -9.80 6.96
C PHE A 91 -6.05 -8.48 6.41
N THR A 92 -5.15 -8.52 5.43
CA THR A 92 -4.62 -7.34 4.73
C THR A 92 -4.88 -7.45 3.23
N VAL A 93 -5.32 -6.35 2.62
CA VAL A 93 -5.28 -6.20 1.15
C VAL A 93 -4.14 -5.26 0.80
N SER A 94 -3.18 -5.75 0.00
CA SER A 94 -1.97 -5.05 -0.46
C SER A 94 -1.79 -5.31 -1.98
N GLY A 95 -0.57 -5.16 -2.50
CA GLY A 95 -0.17 -5.63 -3.83
C GLY A 95 0.60 -4.57 -4.59
N GLY A 96 0.16 -4.29 -5.81
CA GLY A 96 0.58 -3.08 -6.52
C GLY A 96 -0.01 -1.84 -5.85
N GLU A 97 -1.29 -1.58 -6.10
CA GLU A 97 -2.10 -0.57 -5.42
C GLU A 97 -3.54 -1.11 -5.33
N PRO A 98 -4.01 -1.56 -4.15
CA PRO A 98 -5.33 -2.17 -4.00
C PRO A 98 -6.48 -1.33 -4.55
N LEU A 99 -6.37 0.00 -4.44
CA LEU A 99 -7.41 0.92 -4.87
C LEU A 99 -7.52 1.06 -6.40
N VAL A 100 -6.59 0.47 -7.17
CA VAL A 100 -6.81 0.21 -8.61
C VAL A 100 -8.06 -0.66 -8.80
N GLN A 101 -8.30 -1.59 -7.87
CA GLN A 101 -9.45 -2.51 -7.83
C GLN A 101 -10.35 -2.25 -6.62
N ALA A 102 -10.58 -0.98 -6.26
CA ALA A 102 -11.25 -0.57 -5.01
C ALA A 102 -12.55 -1.35 -4.67
N PRO A 103 -13.51 -1.57 -5.59
CA PRO A 103 -14.71 -2.36 -5.27
C PRO A 103 -14.41 -3.79 -4.82
N PHE A 104 -13.41 -4.45 -5.43
CA PHE A 104 -12.99 -5.80 -5.05
C PHE A 104 -12.27 -5.80 -3.70
N ALA A 105 -11.34 -4.86 -3.50
CA ALA A 105 -10.62 -4.70 -2.23
C ALA A 105 -11.59 -4.46 -1.06
N MET A 106 -12.57 -3.57 -1.21
CA MET A 106 -13.55 -3.28 -0.17
C MET A 106 -14.47 -4.46 0.13
N ASN A 107 -14.86 -5.25 -0.88
CA ASN A 107 -15.64 -6.46 -0.66
C ASN A 107 -14.87 -7.54 0.12
N LEU A 108 -13.56 -7.68 -0.13
CA LEU A 108 -12.70 -8.56 0.63
C LEU A 108 -12.57 -8.08 2.08
N LEU A 109 -12.30 -6.80 2.31
CA LEU A 109 -12.18 -6.22 3.66
C LEU A 109 -13.48 -6.39 4.46
N ARG A 110 -14.62 -5.99 3.90
CA ARG A 110 -15.95 -6.19 4.53
C ARG A 110 -16.25 -7.66 4.78
N GLY A 111 -15.82 -8.54 3.88
CA GLY A 111 -15.95 -9.99 4.03
C GLY A 111 -15.14 -10.54 5.19
N ALA A 112 -13.86 -10.19 5.27
CA ALA A 112 -12.98 -10.58 6.36
C ALA A 112 -13.47 -10.03 7.71
N ARG A 113 -14.00 -8.81 7.75
CA ARG A 113 -14.63 -8.24 8.94
C ARG A 113 -15.84 -9.07 9.40
N ARG A 114 -16.69 -9.56 8.48
CA ARG A 114 -17.80 -10.48 8.81
C ARG A 114 -17.32 -11.83 9.36
N LEU A 115 -16.10 -12.25 9.04
CA LEU A 115 -15.44 -13.41 9.65
C LEU A 115 -14.83 -13.09 11.03
N GLY A 116 -15.02 -11.88 11.55
CA GLY A 116 -14.48 -11.43 12.83
C GLY A 116 -12.98 -11.15 12.80
N LEU A 117 -12.41 -10.85 11.62
CA LEU A 117 -10.98 -10.51 11.48
C LEU A 117 -10.78 -9.00 11.47
N HIS A 118 -9.72 -8.53 12.14
CA HIS A 118 -9.22 -7.17 11.96
C HIS A 118 -8.73 -6.97 10.53
N THR A 119 -9.06 -5.85 9.92
CA THR A 119 -8.79 -5.55 8.51
C THR A 119 -7.75 -4.46 8.35
N ALA A 120 -6.84 -4.62 7.38
CA ALA A 120 -5.88 -3.59 7.03
C ALA A 120 -5.86 -3.37 5.51
N LEU A 121 -5.82 -2.10 5.11
CA LEU A 121 -5.57 -1.68 3.73
C LEU A 121 -4.13 -1.17 3.63
N ASP A 122 -3.30 -1.82 2.82
CA ASP A 122 -1.92 -1.41 2.54
C ASP A 122 -1.84 -0.71 1.19
N THR A 123 -1.65 0.61 1.21
CA THR A 123 -1.84 1.48 0.03
C THR A 123 -0.78 2.57 -0.04
N ASN A 124 -0.48 2.99 -1.27
CA ASN A 124 0.30 4.20 -1.51
C ASN A 124 -0.53 5.48 -1.44
N GLY A 125 -1.84 5.38 -1.19
CA GLY A 125 -2.75 6.50 -0.94
C GLY A 125 -3.09 7.37 -2.16
N TYR A 126 -2.44 7.17 -3.30
CA TYR A 126 -2.65 8.03 -4.48
C TYR A 126 -4.07 7.97 -5.02
N LEU A 127 -4.73 6.82 -4.87
CA LEU A 127 -6.11 6.60 -5.28
C LEU A 127 -7.10 6.70 -4.11
N GLY A 128 -6.69 7.27 -2.97
CA GLY A 128 -7.51 7.37 -1.77
C GLY A 128 -8.83 8.13 -1.94
N ALA A 129 -8.92 9.02 -2.94
CA ALA A 129 -10.16 9.70 -3.32
C ALA A 129 -11.24 8.74 -3.90
N ARG A 130 -10.89 7.50 -4.25
CA ARG A 130 -11.85 6.48 -4.72
C ARG A 130 -12.70 5.90 -3.59
N LEU A 131 -12.26 6.03 -2.35
CA LEU A 131 -13.02 5.57 -1.19
C LEU A 131 -13.84 6.71 -0.63
N ASP A 132 -15.12 6.47 -0.36
CA ASP A 132 -15.95 7.40 0.42
C ASP A 132 -15.67 7.25 1.94
N ASN A 133 -16.32 8.08 2.77
CA ASN A 133 -16.08 8.07 4.21
C ASN A 133 -16.64 6.80 4.88
N ASP A 134 -17.71 6.21 4.34
CA ASP A 134 -18.31 4.99 4.87
C ASP A 134 -17.41 3.78 4.56
N GLU A 135 -16.85 3.72 3.36
CA GLU A 135 -15.82 2.76 2.97
C GLU A 135 -14.58 2.86 3.86
N LEU A 136 -14.11 4.07 4.17
CA LEU A 136 -13.01 4.24 5.10
C LEU A 136 -13.36 3.79 6.52
N ALA A 137 -14.61 3.97 6.97
CA ALA A 137 -15.07 3.51 8.28
C ALA A 137 -15.15 1.97 8.42
N ASP A 138 -15.25 1.27 7.29
CA ASP A 138 -15.21 -0.20 7.23
C ASP A 138 -13.80 -0.79 7.38
N ILE A 139 -12.75 0.04 7.35
CA ILE A 139 -11.35 -0.36 7.47
C ILE A 139 -10.86 -0.12 8.89
N ASP A 140 -10.31 -1.15 9.55
CA ASP A 140 -9.80 -1.00 10.92
C ASP A 140 -8.47 -0.23 10.95
N LEU A 141 -7.58 -0.49 10.00
CA LEU A 141 -6.26 0.14 9.89
C LEU A 141 -5.86 0.43 8.44
N VAL A 142 -5.27 1.61 8.20
CA VAL A 142 -4.61 1.91 6.92
C VAL A 142 -3.10 1.87 7.10
N LEU A 143 -2.41 1.01 6.36
CA LEU A 143 -0.96 1.08 6.20
C LEU A 143 -0.68 2.01 5.02
N LEU A 144 -0.19 3.21 5.30
CA LEU A 144 0.00 4.26 4.31
C LEU A 144 1.48 4.48 4.03
N ASP A 145 1.89 4.24 2.79
CA ASP A 145 3.23 4.60 2.34
C ASP A 145 3.36 6.11 2.13
N LEU A 146 4.34 6.73 2.79
CA LEU A 146 4.85 8.05 2.44
C LEU A 146 6.26 7.88 1.90
N LYS A 147 6.45 8.08 0.59
CA LYS A 147 7.66 7.63 -0.13
C LYS A 147 8.74 8.72 -0.27
N ALA A 148 8.32 9.99 -0.24
CA ALA A 148 9.15 11.20 -0.24
C ALA A 148 8.22 12.42 0.00
N PHE A 149 8.73 13.51 0.58
CA PHE A 149 7.92 14.68 0.93
C PHE A 149 7.94 15.79 -0.11
N GLY A 150 9.10 16.11 -0.69
CA GLY A 150 9.20 17.05 -1.80
C GLY A 150 8.47 16.52 -3.03
N GLU A 151 7.64 17.34 -3.69
CA GLU A 151 6.87 16.88 -4.85
C GLU A 151 7.78 16.42 -6.00
N GLU A 152 8.83 17.17 -6.31
CA GLU A 152 9.82 16.81 -7.33
C GLU A 152 10.56 15.52 -6.94
N HIS A 153 10.97 15.42 -5.69
CA HIS A 153 11.63 14.24 -5.17
C HIS A 153 10.72 13.01 -5.27
N HIS A 154 9.44 13.13 -4.88
CA HIS A 154 8.47 12.06 -5.02
C HIS A 154 8.20 11.67 -6.47
N ARG A 155 8.19 12.63 -7.41
CA ARG A 155 8.10 12.34 -8.84
C ARG A 155 9.29 11.56 -9.33
N ASN A 156 10.50 11.91 -8.90
CA ASN A 156 11.69 11.13 -9.19
C ASN A 156 11.56 9.71 -8.64
N VAL A 157 11.16 9.55 -7.38
CA VAL A 157 11.07 8.24 -6.71
C VAL A 157 9.98 7.35 -7.30
N THR A 158 8.81 7.90 -7.63
CA THR A 158 7.57 7.12 -7.89
C THR A 158 6.96 7.32 -9.27
N GLY A 159 7.39 8.34 -10.01
CA GLY A 159 6.79 8.78 -11.27
C GLY A 159 5.57 9.68 -11.15
N VAL A 160 5.07 9.98 -9.94
CA VAL A 160 3.86 10.80 -9.73
C VAL A 160 4.02 11.84 -8.62
N SER A 161 3.09 12.81 -8.55
CA SER A 161 3.03 13.77 -7.44
C SER A 161 2.61 13.08 -6.13
N ASN A 162 3.06 13.59 -4.99
CA ASN A 162 2.53 13.18 -3.69
C ASN A 162 1.34 14.03 -3.21
N ARG A 163 0.92 15.09 -3.93
CA ARG A 163 -0.16 15.97 -3.46
C ARG A 163 -1.41 15.20 -3.01
N THR A 164 -1.89 14.29 -3.85
CA THR A 164 -3.06 13.44 -3.55
C THR A 164 -2.80 12.45 -2.42
N VAL A 165 -1.56 11.96 -2.28
CA VAL A 165 -1.17 11.08 -1.15
C VAL A 165 -1.22 11.85 0.17
N LEU A 166 -0.69 13.08 0.19
CA LEU A 166 -0.71 13.96 1.37
C LEU A 166 -2.14 14.44 1.71
N GLU A 167 -2.96 14.71 0.71
CA GLU A 167 -4.40 14.99 0.88
C GLU A 167 -5.13 13.81 1.50
N PHE A 168 -4.86 12.59 1.02
CA PHE A 168 -5.44 11.38 1.59
C PHE A 168 -5.00 11.16 3.04
N ALA A 169 -3.72 11.36 3.35
CA ALA A 169 -3.20 11.28 4.71
C ALA A 169 -3.92 12.25 5.67
N ARG A 170 -4.11 13.51 5.24
CA ARG A 170 -4.89 14.50 6.02
C ARG A 170 -6.35 14.07 6.19
N ARG A 171 -6.99 13.58 5.14
CA ARG A 171 -8.37 13.08 5.21
C ARG A 171 -8.51 11.93 6.20
N LEU A 172 -7.57 11.00 6.25
CA LEU A 172 -7.56 9.92 7.26
C LEU A 172 -7.47 10.50 8.68
N ALA A 173 -6.62 11.51 8.88
CA ALA A 173 -6.48 12.20 10.16
C ALA A 173 -7.77 12.93 10.58
N ASP A 174 -8.38 13.68 9.67
CA ASP A 174 -9.63 14.42 9.91
C ASP A 174 -10.79 13.48 10.28
N LEU A 175 -10.79 12.27 9.71
CA LEU A 175 -11.77 11.21 10.02
C LEU A 175 -11.40 10.38 11.26
N GLY A 176 -10.25 10.64 11.89
CA GLY A 176 -9.76 9.87 13.03
C GLY A 176 -9.49 8.39 12.71
N ARG A 177 -9.10 8.07 11.46
CA ARG A 177 -8.97 6.70 11.00
C ARG A 177 -7.57 6.15 11.31
N PRO A 178 -7.43 5.07 12.11
CA PRO A 178 -6.13 4.53 12.48
C PRO A 178 -5.23 4.31 11.28
N ALA A 179 -4.00 4.79 11.36
CA ALA A 179 -3.02 4.64 10.30
C ALA A 179 -1.64 4.26 10.85
N TRP A 180 -0.94 3.41 10.11
CA TRP A 180 0.52 3.26 10.24
C TRP A 180 1.16 3.92 9.02
N VAL A 181 2.15 4.78 9.25
CA VAL A 181 2.94 5.38 8.17
C VAL A 181 4.14 4.47 7.90
N ARG A 182 4.40 4.18 6.62
CA ARG A 182 5.55 3.38 6.19
C ARG A 182 6.44 4.21 5.31
N PHE A 183 7.74 4.21 5.60
CA PHE A 183 8.77 4.93 4.87
C PHE A 183 9.88 3.97 4.47
N VAL A 184 10.16 3.87 3.18
CA VAL A 184 11.26 3.01 2.67
C VAL A 184 12.53 3.85 2.56
N LEU A 185 13.59 3.44 3.28
CA LEU A 185 14.89 4.09 3.25
C LEU A 185 15.79 3.43 2.20
N VAL A 186 16.09 4.16 1.13
CA VAL A 186 16.90 3.73 -0.01
C VAL A 186 18.13 4.63 -0.09
N PRO A 187 19.36 4.09 0.07
CA PRO A 187 20.58 4.89 -0.02
C PRO A 187 20.74 5.60 -1.37
N GLY A 188 21.05 6.89 -1.35
CA GLY A 188 21.17 7.75 -2.52
C GLY A 188 19.87 8.04 -3.26
N LEU A 189 18.71 7.66 -2.70
CA LEU A 189 17.41 7.93 -3.30
C LEU A 189 16.47 8.57 -2.28
N THR A 190 16.14 7.93 -1.17
CA THR A 190 15.19 8.48 -0.17
C THR A 190 15.87 8.83 1.16
N ASP A 191 17.19 8.83 1.22
CA ASP A 191 17.99 9.13 2.42
C ASP A 191 18.37 10.61 2.58
N ASP A 192 17.75 11.51 1.81
CA ASP A 192 17.91 12.95 2.00
C ASP A 192 17.33 13.40 3.35
N GLU A 193 18.20 13.87 4.24
CA GLU A 193 17.86 14.21 5.63
C GLU A 193 16.81 15.33 5.72
N ASP A 194 16.90 16.34 4.85
CA ASP A 194 15.95 17.46 4.83
C ASP A 194 14.55 17.02 4.36
N ASP A 195 14.47 16.14 3.36
CA ASP A 195 13.21 15.54 2.94
C ASP A 195 12.61 14.65 4.04
N ILE A 196 13.43 13.84 4.71
CA ILE A 196 12.99 13.01 5.85
C ILE A 196 12.46 13.88 6.99
N ARG A 197 13.15 14.96 7.37
CA ARG A 197 12.67 15.89 8.42
C ARG A 197 11.32 16.48 8.06
N ARG A 198 11.13 16.92 6.82
CA ARG A 198 9.85 17.47 6.36
C ARG A 198 8.74 16.42 6.36
N LEU A 199 9.05 15.18 5.99
CA LEU A 199 8.13 14.05 6.10
C LEU A 199 7.76 13.76 7.57
N ALA A 200 8.76 13.79 8.46
CA ALA A 200 8.58 13.58 9.90
C ALA A 200 7.68 14.65 10.53
N ASP A 201 7.93 15.93 10.22
CA ASP A 201 7.09 17.05 10.67
C ASP A 201 5.65 16.93 10.18
N PHE A 202 5.46 16.44 8.95
CA PHE A 202 4.12 16.18 8.42
C PHE A 202 3.45 15.01 9.15
N ALA A 203 4.13 13.88 9.29
CA ALA A 203 3.60 12.68 9.94
C ALA A 203 3.27 12.92 11.42
N ALA A 204 4.08 13.70 12.13
CA ALA A 204 3.85 14.06 13.53
C ALA A 204 2.57 14.90 13.75
N ARG A 205 2.10 15.62 12.72
CA ARG A 205 0.85 16.40 12.77
C ARG A 205 -0.40 15.54 12.49
N LEU A 206 -0.24 14.32 12.00
CA LEU A 206 -1.34 13.40 11.75
C LEU A 206 -1.75 12.73 13.06
N THR A 207 -2.87 13.17 13.64
CA THR A 207 -3.33 12.76 14.98
C THR A 207 -3.75 11.29 15.08
N ASN A 208 -4.01 10.65 13.94
CA ASN A 208 -4.46 9.26 13.80
C ASN A 208 -3.31 8.26 13.57
N VAL A 209 -2.05 8.72 13.46
CA VAL A 209 -0.91 7.83 13.20
C VAL A 209 -0.50 7.14 14.48
N GLU A 210 -0.72 5.82 14.51
CA GLU A 210 -0.42 4.99 15.68
C GLU A 210 1.02 4.49 15.69
N ARG A 211 1.61 4.32 14.50
CA ARG A 211 2.97 3.81 14.30
C ARG A 211 3.58 4.39 13.02
N LEU A 212 4.88 4.64 13.06
CA LEU A 212 5.70 4.91 11.89
C LEU A 212 6.78 3.83 11.75
N GLU A 213 6.89 3.25 10.56
CA GLU A 213 7.85 2.20 10.24
C GLU A 213 8.88 2.70 9.23
N VAL A 214 10.16 2.57 9.58
CA VAL A 214 11.28 2.74 8.65
C VAL A 214 11.65 1.37 8.12
N LEU A 215 11.50 1.19 6.80
CA LEU A 215 11.75 -0.05 6.07
C LEU A 215 13.07 0.08 5.30
N PRO A 216 14.15 -0.57 5.75
CA PRO A 216 15.43 -0.55 5.05
C PRO A 216 15.31 -1.20 3.67
N PHE A 217 15.83 -0.54 2.64
CA PHE A 217 15.87 -1.08 1.29
C PHE A 217 16.64 -2.42 1.23
N HIS A 218 16.13 -3.33 0.42
CA HIS A 218 16.73 -4.63 0.13
C HIS A 218 16.65 -4.94 -1.37
N GLN A 219 17.49 -5.87 -1.84
CA GLN A 219 17.60 -6.22 -3.27
C GLN A 219 16.74 -7.40 -3.73
N MET A 220 15.76 -7.84 -2.92
CA MET A 220 14.93 -9.02 -3.22
C MET A 220 14.14 -8.90 -4.53
N GLY A 221 13.78 -7.68 -4.96
CA GLY A 221 13.06 -7.45 -6.23
C GLY A 221 13.92 -7.54 -7.49
N ARG A 222 15.26 -7.45 -7.37
CA ARG A 222 16.19 -7.31 -8.49
C ARG A 222 15.97 -8.34 -9.61
N ARG A 223 15.77 -9.61 -9.22
CA ARG A 223 15.52 -10.71 -10.18
C ARG A 223 14.29 -10.46 -11.04
N LYS A 224 13.21 -9.89 -10.47
CA LYS A 224 11.96 -9.62 -11.19
C LYS A 224 12.12 -8.53 -12.24
N TRP A 225 12.86 -7.46 -11.93
CA TRP A 225 13.18 -6.41 -12.91
C TRP A 225 13.91 -6.97 -14.12
N ARG A 226 14.93 -7.81 -13.88
CA ARG A 226 15.69 -8.50 -14.94
C ARG A 226 14.81 -9.43 -15.77
N ASP A 227 14.00 -10.25 -15.13
CA ASP A 227 13.13 -11.23 -15.81
C ASP A 227 12.08 -10.52 -16.69
N LEU A 228 11.59 -9.34 -16.27
CA LEU A 228 10.71 -8.47 -17.05
C LEU A 228 11.44 -7.61 -18.09
N LYS A 229 12.78 -7.66 -18.15
CA LYS A 229 13.62 -6.84 -19.03
C LYS A 229 13.40 -5.33 -18.84
N LEU A 230 13.12 -4.93 -17.59
CA LEU A 230 12.96 -3.53 -17.21
C LEU A 230 14.32 -2.97 -16.74
N PRO A 231 14.67 -1.73 -17.10
CA PRO A 231 15.81 -1.04 -16.50
C PRO A 231 15.60 -0.88 -14.99
N TYR A 232 16.61 -1.25 -14.19
CA TYR A 232 16.55 -1.10 -12.73
C TYR A 232 17.64 -0.12 -12.27
N ALA A 233 17.21 1.10 -11.97
CA ALA A 233 18.11 2.20 -11.59
C ALA A 233 18.93 1.90 -10.31
N LEU A 234 18.42 1.01 -9.46
CA LEU A 234 19.02 0.66 -8.17
C LEU A 234 19.83 -0.64 -8.21
N GLU A 235 20.25 -1.10 -9.40
CA GLU A 235 21.01 -2.35 -9.56
C GLU A 235 22.27 -2.39 -8.68
N ALA A 236 22.98 -1.26 -8.57
CA ALA A 236 24.21 -1.13 -7.77
C ALA A 236 23.97 -0.58 -6.35
N THR A 237 22.75 -0.18 -6.01
CA THR A 237 22.45 0.43 -4.70
C THR A 237 22.59 -0.61 -3.58
N PRO A 238 23.38 -0.36 -2.53
CA PRO A 238 23.47 -1.29 -1.40
C PRO A 238 22.17 -1.30 -0.58
N ALA A 239 21.97 -2.35 0.22
CA ALA A 239 20.94 -2.32 1.25
C ALA A 239 21.23 -1.19 2.25
N ALA A 240 20.18 -0.57 2.79
CA ALA A 240 20.35 0.41 3.86
C ALA A 240 20.94 -0.27 5.10
N THR A 241 21.92 0.36 5.73
CA THR A 241 22.55 -0.18 6.94
C THR A 241 21.64 -0.01 8.15
N HIS A 242 21.92 -0.79 9.20
CA HIS A 242 21.25 -0.63 10.49
C HIS A 242 21.41 0.80 11.03
N ASP A 243 22.60 1.37 10.94
CA ASP A 243 22.89 2.73 11.45
C ASP A 243 22.15 3.82 10.67
N GLN A 244 22.05 3.69 9.34
CA GLN A 244 21.23 4.59 8.52
C GLN A 244 19.75 4.50 8.92
N ALA A 245 19.25 3.29 9.15
CA ALA A 245 17.88 3.07 9.58
C ALA A 245 17.62 3.63 10.98
N GLU A 246 18.53 3.48 11.94
CA GLU A 246 18.38 4.07 13.28
C GLU A 246 18.52 5.60 13.28
N ALA A 247 19.41 6.17 12.46
CA ALA A 247 19.50 7.62 12.28
C ALA A 247 18.17 8.17 11.74
N THR A 248 17.60 7.52 10.72
CA THR A 248 16.30 7.88 10.15
C THR A 248 15.18 7.77 11.19
N ARG A 249 15.14 6.68 11.97
CA ARG A 249 14.19 6.51 13.07
C ARG A 249 14.33 7.62 14.12
N THR A 250 15.56 8.06 14.40
CA THR A 250 15.82 9.13 15.36
C THR A 250 15.20 10.45 14.89
N ILE A 251 15.34 10.81 13.61
CA ILE A 251 14.69 12.00 13.03
C ILE A 251 13.16 11.95 13.24
N PHE A 252 12.55 10.80 12.96
CA PHE A 252 11.10 10.63 13.19
C PHE A 252 10.71 10.74 14.67
N ARG A 253 11.49 10.15 15.59
CA ARG A 253 11.26 10.25 17.04
C ARG A 253 11.38 11.70 17.52
N GLU A 254 12.38 12.44 17.05
CA GLU A 254 12.61 13.85 17.40
C GLU A 254 11.47 14.76 16.93
N ALA A 255 10.84 14.47 15.79
CA ALA A 255 9.64 15.15 15.34
C ALA A 255 8.37 14.78 16.13
N GLY A 256 8.42 13.76 17.00
CA GLY A 256 7.30 13.30 17.81
C GLY A 256 6.50 12.13 17.21
N CYS A 257 7.01 11.47 16.16
CA CYS A 257 6.37 10.28 15.60
C CYS A 257 6.52 9.06 16.52
N ARG A 258 5.49 8.20 16.55
CA ARG A 258 5.54 6.91 17.23
C ARG A 258 6.29 5.88 16.40
N VAL A 259 7.61 5.91 16.44
CA VAL A 259 8.44 4.99 15.66
C VAL A 259 8.45 3.61 16.30
N GLY A 260 8.12 2.58 15.51
CA GLY A 260 8.20 1.18 15.94
C GLY A 260 9.25 0.37 15.22
#